data_AF-A0A4Y6GTD8-F1
#
_entry.id   AF-A0A4Y6GTD8-F1
#
_cell.length_a   1.000
_cell.length_b   1.000
_cell.length_c   1.000
_cell.angle_alpha   90.00
_cell.angle_beta   90.00
_cell.angle_gamma   90.00
#
_symmetry.space_group_name_H-M   'P 1'
#
loop_
_entity.id
_entity.type
_entity.pdbx_description
1 polymer ?
#
loop_
_entity_poly.entity_id
_entity_poly.type
_entity_poly.pdbx_seq_one_letter_code
_entity_poly.pdbx_strand_id
1 'polypeptide(L)'
;INTARGLRDRRMRLSLEVARRFFGLQDMLGFDKASKTVEWLLNQSKDEIKQLAIEKNIHPVKSASSTSECEGLSGLDEVALSGNILEQQGQGQPLVKRRMKMKPTRKSAFHPLARESRE
;
A
#
# COMPACT_ATOMS: atom_id res chain seq x y z
N ILE A 1 -1.31 8.74 2.78
CA ILE A 1 -1.81 7.93 3.89
C ILE A 1 -1.60 8.70 5.19
N ASN A 2 -2.57 8.68 6.10
CA ASN A 2 -2.37 9.21 7.44
C ASN A 2 -1.67 8.13 8.27
N THR A 3 -0.59 8.47 8.97
CA THR A 3 0.18 7.55 9.82
C THR A 3 0.40 8.20 11.18
N ALA A 4 0.75 7.42 12.21
CA ALA A 4 1.10 7.97 13.52
C ALA A 4 2.25 9.00 13.47
N ARG A 5 3.06 8.98 12.39
CA ARG A 5 4.15 9.94 12.12
C ARG A 5 3.75 11.04 11.12
N GLY A 6 2.45 11.25 10.88
CA GLY A 6 1.92 12.27 9.97
C GLY A 6 1.50 11.76 8.59
N LEU A 7 1.14 12.68 7.69
CA LEU A 7 0.72 12.38 6.32
C LEU A 7 1.91 11.94 5.45
N ARG A 8 1.75 10.83 4.71
CA ARG A 8 2.73 10.31 3.74
C ARG A 8 2.14 10.23 2.33
N ASP A 9 2.94 10.42 1.28
CA ASP A 9 2.52 10.10 -0.09
C ASP A 9 2.34 8.58 -0.24
N ARG A 10 1.40 8.15 -1.07
CA ARG A 10 1.14 6.73 -1.36
C ARG A 10 1.99 6.22 -2.53
N ARG A 11 2.59 7.12 -3.30
CA ARG A 11 3.35 6.80 -4.51
C ARG A 11 4.81 6.59 -4.17
N MET A 12 5.33 5.48 -4.65
CA MET A 12 6.76 5.18 -4.59
C MET A 12 7.42 5.65 -5.88
N ARG A 13 8.52 6.40 -5.77
CA ARG A 13 9.41 6.73 -6.88
C ARG A 13 10.59 5.78 -6.83
N LEU A 14 10.76 4.97 -7.87
CA LEU A 14 11.83 4.00 -7.97
C LEU A 14 12.97 4.56 -8.83
N SER A 15 14.20 4.17 -8.54
CA SER A 15 15.32 4.41 -9.46
C SER A 15 15.11 3.61 -10.74
N LEU A 16 15.77 4.02 -11.83
CA LEU A 16 15.64 3.34 -13.11
C LEU A 16 15.99 1.85 -13.02
N GLU A 17 17.05 1.51 -12.30
CA GLU A 17 17.49 0.13 -12.14
C GLU A 17 16.47 -0.71 -11.37
N VAL A 18 15.95 -0.19 -10.24
CA VAL A 18 14.96 -0.89 -9.43
C VAL A 18 13.65 -1.03 -10.18
N ALA A 19 13.23 0.01 -10.92
CA ALA A 19 12.02 -0.03 -11.74
C ALA A 19 12.08 -1.15 -12.79
N ARG A 20 13.23 -1.34 -13.47
CA ARG A 20 13.40 -2.43 -14.45
C ARG A 20 13.16 -3.80 -13.82
N ARG A 21 13.79 -4.08 -12.68
CA ARG A 21 13.63 -5.37 -11.98
C ARG A 21 12.21 -5.54 -11.44
N PHE A 22 11.64 -4.47 -10.87
CA PHE A 22 10.30 -4.49 -10.30
C PHE A 22 9.20 -4.75 -11.33
N PHE A 23 9.23 -4.05 -12.47
CA PHE A 23 8.22 -4.24 -13.52
C PHE A 23 8.41 -5.57 -14.26
N GLY A 24 9.64 -6.04 -14.43
CA GLY A 24 9.88 -7.39 -14.94
C GLY A 24 9.28 -8.48 -14.04
N LEU A 25 9.37 -8.32 -12.71
CA LEU A 25 8.70 -9.19 -11.76
C LEU A 25 7.16 -9.08 -11.86
N GLN A 26 6.63 -7.85 -11.98
CA GLN A 26 5.19 -7.62 -12.12
C GLN A 26 4.62 -8.35 -13.35
N ASP A 27 5.32 -8.27 -14.49
CA ASP A 27 4.92 -8.93 -15.73
C ASP A 27 4.98 -10.45 -15.59
N MET A 28 6.03 -10.98 -14.94
CA MET A 28 6.17 -12.41 -14.68
C MET A 28 5.04 -12.97 -13.78
N LEU A 29 4.61 -12.18 -12.78
CA LEU A 29 3.49 -12.54 -11.90
C LEU A 29 2.11 -12.31 -12.55
N GLY A 30 2.06 -11.64 -13.71
CA GLY A 30 0.81 -11.32 -14.41
C GLY A 30 -0.07 -10.31 -13.68
N PHE A 31 0.51 -9.44 -12.85
CA PHE A 31 -0.27 -8.47 -12.07
C PHE A 31 -0.51 -7.17 -12.84
N ASP A 32 -1.78 -6.78 -12.97
CA ASP A 32 -2.18 -5.49 -13.56
C ASP A 32 -1.78 -4.28 -12.69
N LYS A 33 -1.74 -4.46 -11.37
CA LYS A 33 -1.44 -3.38 -10.41
C LYS A 33 -0.15 -3.64 -9.66
N ALA A 34 0.76 -2.67 -9.69
CA ALA A 34 2.02 -2.68 -8.94
C ALA A 34 1.83 -2.92 -7.43
N SER A 35 0.71 -2.47 -6.85
CA SER A 35 0.42 -2.71 -5.42
C SER A 35 0.32 -4.19 -5.08
N LYS A 36 -0.15 -5.05 -6.00
CA LYS A 36 -0.19 -6.50 -5.81
C LYS A 36 1.21 -7.11 -5.80
N THR A 37 2.10 -6.63 -6.66
CA THR A 37 3.52 -7.03 -6.65
C THR A 37 4.19 -6.66 -5.33
N VAL A 38 3.91 -5.45 -4.81
CA VAL A 38 4.43 -5.03 -3.50
C VAL A 38 3.89 -5.91 -2.36
N GLU A 39 2.59 -6.22 -2.37
CA GLU A 39 1.99 -7.15 -1.40
C GLU A 39 2.62 -8.55 -1.48
N TRP A 40 2.83 -9.06 -2.69
CA TRP A 40 3.50 -10.35 -2.90
C TRP A 40 4.93 -10.33 -2.37
N LEU A 41 5.71 -9.28 -2.66
CA LEU A 41 7.07 -9.12 -2.13
C LEU A 41 7.09 -9.12 -0.60
N LEU A 42 6.21 -8.35 0.04
CA LEU A 42 6.09 -8.30 1.50
C LEU A 42 5.70 -9.65 2.09
N ASN A 43 4.89 -10.44 1.36
CA ASN A 43 4.51 -11.78 1.78
C ASN A 43 5.65 -12.79 1.66
N GLN A 44 6.45 -12.72 0.59
CA GLN A 44 7.61 -13.60 0.41
C GLN A 44 8.73 -13.29 1.41
N SER A 45 8.97 -12.01 1.70
CA SER A 45 10.02 -11.59 2.64
C SER A 45 9.58 -11.58 4.11
N LYS A 46 8.44 -12.21 4.46
CA LYS A 46 7.88 -12.16 5.83
C LYS A 46 8.87 -12.65 6.89
N ASP A 47 9.54 -13.77 6.62
CA ASP A 47 10.40 -14.40 7.62
C ASP A 47 11.72 -13.64 7.78
N GLU A 48 12.28 -13.14 6.68
CA GLU A 48 13.45 -12.25 6.72
C GLU A 48 13.15 -10.96 7.49
N ILE A 49 11.98 -10.34 7.26
CA ILE A 49 11.57 -9.14 8.01
C ILE A 49 11.42 -9.46 9.51
N LYS A 50 10.85 -10.62 9.88
CA LYS A 50 10.74 -11.03 11.29
C LYS A 50 12.11 -11.20 11.94
N GLN A 51 13.05 -11.86 11.26
CA GLN A 51 14.41 -12.04 11.76
C GLN A 51 15.12 -10.70 11.98
N LEU A 52 15.02 -9.79 11.01
CA LEU A 52 15.57 -8.43 11.12
C LEU A 52 14.94 -7.63 12.27
N ALA A 53 13.64 -7.79 12.52
CA ALA A 53 12.95 -7.10 13.62
C ALA A 53 13.49 -7.56 14.99
N ILE A 54 13.80 -8.85 15.14
CA ILE A 54 14.42 -9.41 16.36
C ILE A 54 15.84 -8.82 16.53
N GLU A 55 16.65 -8.83 15.48
CA GLU A 55 18.04 -8.32 15.52
C GLU A 55 18.09 -6.83 15.89
N LYS A 56 17.16 -6.03 15.37
CA LYS A 56 17.11 -4.58 15.64
C LYS A 56 16.36 -4.21 16.92
N ASN A 57 15.93 -5.20 17.73
CA ASN A 57 15.08 -4.99 18.91
C ASN A 57 13.81 -4.17 18.59
N ILE A 58 13.36 -4.21 17.33
CA ILE A 58 12.10 -3.59 16.92
C ILE A 58 11.03 -4.64 17.19
N HIS A 59 10.53 -4.69 18.42
CA HIS A 59 9.41 -5.54 18.75
C HIS A 59 8.20 -5.09 17.91
N PRO A 60 7.66 -5.92 16.99
CA PRO A 60 6.34 -5.64 16.44
C PRO A 60 5.40 -5.64 17.64
N VAL A 61 4.83 -4.47 17.95
CA VAL A 61 3.96 -4.24 19.11
C VAL A 61 2.79 -5.24 19.07
N LYS A 62 2.98 -6.37 19.75
CA LYS A 62 1.93 -7.21 20.30
C LYS A 62 1.91 -6.88 21.79
N SER A 63 1.29 -5.78 22.17
CA SER A 63 0.87 -5.53 23.56
C SER A 63 -0.44 -6.30 23.77
N ALA A 64 -0.70 -7.09 24.82
CA ALA A 64 -0.13 -7.26 26.16
C ALA A 64 -0.40 -8.73 26.63
N SER A 65 0.08 -9.32 27.73
CA SER A 65 0.90 -8.95 28.89
C SER A 65 1.46 -10.25 29.51
N SER A 66 2.61 -10.16 30.17
CA SER A 66 3.24 -11.24 30.96
C SER A 66 2.66 -11.32 32.38
N THR A 67 2.45 -12.56 32.89
CA THR A 67 2.65 -13.15 34.24
C THR A 67 1.95 -14.52 34.18
N SER A 68 2.44 -15.70 34.55
CA SER A 68 3.39 -16.16 35.57
C SER A 68 3.77 -17.63 35.26
N GLU A 69 4.74 -18.16 35.99
CA GLU A 69 5.40 -19.46 35.88
C GLU A 69 4.47 -20.68 36.13
N CYS A 70 4.65 -21.79 35.39
CA CYS A 70 4.34 -23.18 35.79
C CYS A 70 4.69 -24.18 34.66
N GLU A 71 5.42 -25.24 34.98
CA GLU A 71 5.74 -26.38 34.11
C GLU A 71 4.52 -27.29 33.86
N GLY A 72 4.46 -27.96 32.70
CA GLY A 72 3.49 -29.04 32.47
C GLY A 72 3.42 -29.54 31.02
N LEU A 73 3.84 -30.81 30.81
CA LEU A 73 3.75 -31.54 29.55
C LEU A 73 2.31 -32.01 29.22
N SER A 74 1.93 -31.92 27.95
CA SER A 74 1.03 -32.80 27.15
C SER A 74 0.48 -31.94 25.99
N GLY A 75 0.39 -32.36 24.72
CA GLY A 75 0.23 -33.67 24.11
C GLY A 75 -1.11 -33.69 23.36
N LEU A 76 -1.07 -33.86 22.03
CA LEU A 76 -2.19 -34.21 21.11
C LEU A 76 -3.21 -33.06 20.87
N ASP A 77 -3.82 -32.80 19.70
CA ASP A 77 -4.11 -33.53 18.47
C ASP A 77 -4.44 -32.52 17.34
N GLU A 78 -4.28 -32.93 16.07
CA GLU A 78 -4.76 -32.22 14.87
C GLU A 78 -6.29 -32.22 14.79
N VAL A 79 -6.93 -31.15 14.29
CA VAL A 79 -8.11 -31.28 13.41
C VAL A 79 -8.39 -29.98 12.67
N ALA A 80 -8.48 -30.11 11.35
CA ALA A 80 -8.93 -29.09 10.41
C ALA A 80 -10.43 -28.78 10.60
N LEU A 81 -10.82 -27.51 10.53
CA LEU A 81 -12.17 -27.12 10.11
C LEU A 81 -12.12 -25.88 9.21
N SER A 82 -12.81 -26.06 8.09
CA SER A 82 -13.05 -25.15 6.98
C SER A 82 -14.30 -24.29 7.21
N GLY A 83 -14.31 -23.09 6.60
CA GLY A 83 -15.49 -22.26 6.33
C GLY A 83 -15.90 -21.32 7.47
N ASN A 84 -16.53 -20.17 7.25
CA ASN A 84 -16.95 -19.48 6.05
C ASN A 84 -17.53 -18.10 6.49
N ILE A 85 -17.47 -17.10 5.61
CA ILE A 85 -18.41 -15.94 5.48
C ILE A 85 -18.26 -14.75 6.46
N LEU A 86 -17.91 -13.59 5.87
CA LEU A 86 -18.79 -12.41 5.92
C LEU A 86 -18.81 -11.74 4.54
N GLU A 87 -19.93 -11.96 3.84
CA GLU A 87 -20.41 -11.17 2.72
C GLU A 87 -21.13 -9.90 3.21
N GLN A 88 -21.44 -9.03 2.25
CA GLN A 88 -22.24 -7.79 2.26
C GLN A 88 -21.36 -6.52 2.25
N GLN A 89 -21.46 -5.64 1.25
CA GLN A 89 -22.70 -5.11 0.70
C GLN A 89 -22.50 -4.59 -0.74
N GLY A 90 -23.42 -4.94 -1.63
CA GLY A 90 -23.47 -4.42 -3.00
C GLY A 90 -24.16 -3.06 -3.10
N GLN A 91 -23.96 -2.41 -4.24
CA GLN A 91 -24.92 -1.53 -4.91
C GLN A 91 -24.50 -1.40 -6.40
N GLY A 92 -25.25 -2.06 -7.30
CA GLY A 92 -25.47 -1.54 -8.66
C GLY A 92 -26.46 -0.38 -8.60
N GLN A 93 -26.67 0.52 -9.57
CA GLN A 93 -26.52 0.55 -11.03
C GLN A 93 -26.52 2.07 -11.44
N PRO A 94 -26.80 2.57 -12.67
CA PRO A 94 -26.61 2.10 -14.05
C PRO A 94 -25.88 3.14 -14.97
N LEU A 95 -25.70 2.73 -16.22
CA LEU A 95 -25.27 3.42 -17.46
C LEU A 95 -25.61 4.92 -17.63
N VAL A 96 -24.62 5.75 -17.96
CA VAL A 96 -24.77 6.92 -18.86
C VAL A 96 -23.49 7.22 -19.65
N LYS A 97 -23.60 7.17 -20.97
CA LYS A 97 -22.58 7.58 -21.95
C LYS A 97 -22.24 9.06 -21.74
N ARG A 98 -21.03 9.38 -21.25
CA ARG A 98 -20.60 10.77 -21.09
C ARG A 98 -19.70 11.20 -22.25
N ARG A 99 -20.26 12.08 -23.08
CA ARG A 99 -19.69 12.81 -24.23
C ARG A 99 -18.24 13.26 -23.98
N MET A 100 -17.40 13.17 -25.01
CA MET A 100 -16.09 13.82 -25.07
C MET A 100 -16.21 15.30 -24.69
N LYS A 101 -15.47 15.72 -23.67
CA LYS A 101 -15.34 17.12 -23.27
C LYS A 101 -13.99 17.62 -23.78
N MET A 102 -14.06 18.49 -24.78
CA MET A 102 -12.94 19.25 -25.35
C MET A 102 -12.13 19.93 -24.23
N LYS A 103 -10.80 19.87 -24.35
CA LYS A 103 -9.83 20.51 -23.44
C LYS A 103 -10.08 22.03 -23.42
N PRO A 104 -10.21 22.68 -22.25
CA PRO A 104 -10.13 24.13 -22.20
C PRO A 104 -8.68 24.55 -22.41
N THR A 105 -8.40 25.26 -23.51
CA THR A 105 -7.15 25.98 -23.71
C THR A 105 -7.07 27.07 -22.65
N ARG A 106 -6.08 26.99 -21.75
CA ARG A 106 -5.76 28.10 -20.86
C ARG A 106 -5.19 29.22 -21.72
N LYS A 107 -6.03 30.17 -22.11
CA LYS A 107 -5.59 31.43 -22.69
C LYS A 107 -4.80 32.17 -21.61
N SER A 108 -3.48 32.23 -21.79
CA SER A 108 -2.59 33.06 -20.99
C SER A 108 -2.96 34.52 -21.23
N ALA A 109 -3.51 35.19 -20.21
CA ALA A 109 -3.65 36.64 -20.21
C ALA A 109 -2.29 37.23 -19.80
N PHE A 110 -1.38 37.36 -20.76
CA PHE A 110 -0.28 38.29 -20.62
C PHE A 110 -0.88 39.70 -20.55
N HIS A 111 -0.79 40.35 -19.38
CA HIS A 111 -1.05 41.78 -19.24
C HIS A 111 0.28 42.53 -19.47
N PRO A 112 0.50 43.20 -20.61
CA PRO A 112 1.78 43.84 -20.91
C PRO A 112 1.86 45.30 -20.44
N LEU A 113 1.12 45.68 -19.38
CA LEU A 113 1.06 47.07 -18.92
C LEU A 113 1.15 47.16 -17.39
N ALA A 114 2.33 46.88 -16.87
CA ALA A 114 2.78 47.42 -15.59
C ALA A 114 4.07 48.21 -15.85
N ARG A 115 3.93 49.36 -16.53
CA ARG A 115 4.97 50.39 -16.57
C ARG A 115 4.72 51.35 -15.43
N GLU A 116 5.49 51.16 -14.36
CA GLU A 116 6.33 52.18 -13.72
C GLU A 116 5.87 53.65 -13.87
N SER A 117 5.51 54.26 -12.75
CA SER A 117 5.72 55.70 -12.53
C SER A 117 6.23 55.87 -11.11
N ARG A 118 7.55 56.07 -11.02
CA ARG A 118 8.25 56.57 -9.86
C ARG A 118 8.75 57.95 -10.24
N GLU A 119 8.04 58.98 -9.79
CA GLU A 119 8.56 60.32 -9.47
C GLU A 119 7.82 60.82 -8.24
#